data_AF-A0A369MZS5-F1
#
_entry.id   AF-A0A369MZS5-F1
#
_cell.length_a   1.000
_cell.length_b   1.000
_cell.length_c   1.000
_cell.angle_alpha   90.00
_cell.angle_beta   90.00
_cell.angle_gamma   90.00
#
_symmetry.space_group_name_H-M   'P 1'
#
loop_
_entity.id
_entity.type
_entity.pdbx_description
1 polymer ?
#
loop_
_entity_poly.entity_id
_entity_poly.type
_entity_poly.pdbx_seq_one_letter_code
_entity_poly.pdbx_strand_id
1 'polypeptide(L)'
;MEWHLDKKIIDFGFDDEDTIVIDWNDGRRSAFDPYPYMKGAMEKLLDEDYLKLAYLTGYGRGIAWPGNLDFGVQLLYEASVTDNSEAPLPPRGPHMRWSPEALIVRLKFAEDGKILVDWSDGTVREFDAWNHASDDDIEKFVDPTYLAQARVTPERDAIVWPDGERFDAKTLYERSAVVGFEPSAKHLARGALR
;
A
#
# COMPACT_ATOMS: atom_id res chain seq x y z
N MET A 1 -6.04 -23.87 -17.68
CA MET A 1 -5.75 -22.78 -16.73
C MET A 1 -5.80 -21.51 -17.54
N GLU A 2 -6.81 -20.69 -17.31
CA GLU A 2 -7.00 -19.41 -18.00
C GLU A 2 -6.27 -18.35 -17.16
N TRP A 3 -5.37 -17.58 -17.78
CA TRP A 3 -4.60 -16.56 -17.07
C TRP A 3 -5.33 -15.23 -17.18
N HIS A 4 -5.81 -14.72 -16.05
CA HIS A 4 -6.51 -13.43 -15.96
C HIS A 4 -5.53 -12.26 -15.89
N LEU A 5 -4.78 -12.02 -16.97
CA LEU A 5 -3.87 -10.87 -17.09
C LEU A 5 -4.61 -9.54 -17.32
N ASP A 6 -5.90 -9.61 -17.66
CA ASP A 6 -6.78 -8.47 -17.89
C ASP A 6 -7.43 -7.93 -16.60
N LYS A 7 -7.47 -8.74 -15.54
CA LYS A 7 -8.13 -8.37 -14.29
C LYS A 7 -7.23 -7.51 -13.43
N LYS A 8 -7.81 -6.44 -12.89
CA LYS A 8 -7.13 -5.50 -11.99
C LYS A 8 -8.07 -5.10 -10.89
N ILE A 9 -7.53 -5.02 -9.68
CA ILE A 9 -8.21 -4.47 -8.52
C ILE A 9 -8.17 -2.94 -8.64
N ILE A 10 -9.35 -2.32 -8.59
CA ILE A 10 -9.52 -0.87 -8.56
C ILE A 10 -9.37 -0.36 -7.13
N ASP A 11 -10.08 -0.98 -6.20
CA ASP A 11 -10.00 -0.71 -4.77
C ASP A 11 -10.48 -1.91 -3.96
N PHE A 12 -10.23 -1.90 -2.65
CA PHE A 12 -10.74 -2.90 -1.72
C PHE A 12 -10.94 -2.32 -0.31
N GLY A 13 -11.68 -3.05 0.50
CA GLY A 13 -11.80 -2.81 1.93
C GLY A 13 -12.17 -4.09 2.69
N PHE A 14 -12.48 -3.93 3.97
CA PHE A 14 -12.90 -5.03 4.82
C PHE A 14 -14.27 -4.77 5.39
N ASP A 15 -15.14 -5.77 5.35
CA ASP A 15 -16.40 -5.73 6.09
C ASP A 15 -16.19 -6.07 7.58
N ASP A 16 -17.30 -6.17 8.31
CA ASP A 16 -17.32 -6.44 9.75
C ASP A 16 -16.90 -7.88 10.11
N GLU A 17 -16.80 -8.78 9.12
CA GLU A 17 -16.37 -10.18 9.28
C GLU A 17 -14.94 -10.41 8.76
N ASP A 18 -14.17 -9.34 8.54
CA ASP A 18 -12.83 -9.37 7.97
C ASP A 18 -12.75 -9.96 6.55
N THR A 19 -13.88 -10.06 5.85
CA THR A 19 -13.92 -10.43 4.44
C THR A 19 -13.39 -9.29 3.60
N ILE A 20 -12.55 -9.62 2.62
CA ILE A 20 -11.99 -8.63 1.70
C ILE A 20 -13.01 -8.37 0.59
N VAL A 21 -13.57 -7.16 0.55
CA VAL A 21 -14.49 -6.73 -0.51
C VAL A 21 -13.68 -5.96 -1.56
N ILE A 22 -13.84 -6.32 -2.84
CA ILE A 22 -12.96 -5.91 -3.93
C ILE A 22 -13.79 -5.36 -5.09
N ASP A 23 -13.41 -4.17 -5.56
CA ASP A 23 -13.91 -3.57 -6.81
C ASP A 23 -12.94 -3.87 -7.96
N TRP A 24 -13.49 -4.38 -9.06
CA TRP A 24 -12.73 -4.84 -10.22
C TRP A 24 -12.86 -3.88 -11.41
N ASN A 25 -11.86 -3.90 -12.30
CA ASN A 25 -11.84 -3.09 -13.52
C ASN A 25 -12.91 -3.48 -14.56
N ASP A 26 -13.53 -4.64 -14.43
CA ASP A 26 -14.66 -5.08 -15.27
C ASP A 26 -16.04 -4.68 -14.69
N GLY A 27 -16.05 -3.90 -13.60
CA GLY A 27 -17.26 -3.45 -12.92
C GLY A 27 -17.84 -4.46 -11.94
N ARG A 28 -17.24 -5.64 -11.79
CA ARG A 28 -17.64 -6.62 -10.76
C ARG A 28 -17.26 -6.09 -9.38
N ARG A 29 -18.09 -6.40 -8.38
CA ARG A 29 -17.70 -6.43 -6.96
C ARG A 29 -17.70 -7.86 -6.45
N SER A 30 -16.75 -8.20 -5.59
CA SER A 30 -16.68 -9.53 -4.98
C SER A 30 -16.24 -9.50 -3.52
N ALA A 31 -16.63 -10.51 -2.78
CA ALA A 31 -16.21 -10.77 -1.41
C ALA A 31 -15.29 -12.00 -1.37
N PHE A 32 -14.14 -11.88 -0.70
CA PHE A 32 -13.12 -12.92 -0.57
C PHE A 32 -12.87 -13.23 0.90
N ASP A 33 -13.12 -14.47 1.32
CA ASP A 33 -12.78 -14.97 2.66
C ASP A 33 -11.28 -15.36 2.71
N PRO A 34 -10.46 -14.65 3.48
CA PRO A 34 -9.02 -14.92 3.56
C PRO A 34 -8.66 -16.08 4.49
N TYR A 35 -9.52 -16.45 5.45
CA TYR A 35 -9.16 -17.39 6.54
C TYR A 35 -8.72 -18.78 6.08
N PRO A 36 -9.30 -19.40 5.02
CA PRO A 36 -8.84 -20.70 4.52
C PRO A 36 -7.37 -20.72 4.08
N TYR A 37 -6.82 -19.55 3.74
CA TYR A 37 -5.47 -19.34 3.21
C TYR A 37 -4.46 -18.88 4.27
N MET A 38 -4.89 -18.54 5.50
CA MET A 38 -4.03 -18.07 6.59
C MET A 38 -3.31 -19.22 7.29
N LYS A 39 -2.40 -19.87 6.57
CA LYS A 39 -1.62 -21.02 7.06
C LYS A 39 -0.13 -20.83 6.75
N GLY A 40 0.74 -21.41 7.57
CA GLY A 40 2.19 -21.28 7.39
C GLY A 40 2.63 -19.81 7.44
N ALA A 41 3.29 -19.33 6.38
CA ALA A 41 3.76 -17.93 6.32
C ALA A 41 2.62 -16.90 6.45
N MET A 42 1.38 -17.27 6.08
CA MET A 42 0.20 -16.39 6.14
C MET A 42 -0.49 -16.38 7.51
N GLU A 43 -0.06 -17.19 8.50
CA GLU A 43 -0.66 -17.22 9.85
C GLU A 43 -0.60 -15.86 10.55
N LYS A 44 0.36 -15.01 10.20
CA LYS A 44 0.46 -13.65 10.73
C LYS A 44 -0.76 -12.79 10.42
N LEU A 45 -1.52 -13.12 9.37
CA LEU A 45 -2.77 -12.43 9.01
C LEU A 45 -3.94 -12.75 9.97
N LEU A 46 -3.78 -13.71 10.90
CA LEU A 46 -4.77 -13.96 11.95
C LEU A 46 -4.78 -12.86 13.03
N ASP A 47 -3.74 -12.04 13.08
CA ASP A 47 -3.73 -10.81 13.87
C ASP A 47 -4.54 -9.74 13.12
N GLU A 48 -5.64 -9.29 13.73
CA GLU A 48 -6.58 -8.34 13.14
C GLU A 48 -5.89 -7.02 12.78
N ASP A 49 -5.07 -6.48 13.68
CA ASP A 49 -4.36 -5.22 13.43
C ASP A 49 -3.41 -5.36 12.24
N TYR A 50 -2.73 -6.51 12.13
CA TYR A 50 -1.86 -6.81 11.00
C TYR A 50 -2.63 -7.01 9.69
N LEU A 51 -3.76 -7.73 9.72
CA LEU A 51 -4.63 -7.93 8.56
C LEU A 51 -5.08 -6.59 7.96
N LYS A 52 -5.38 -5.61 8.81
CA LYS A 52 -5.81 -4.27 8.39
C LYS A 52 -4.66 -3.40 7.83
N LEU A 53 -3.42 -3.87 7.82
CA LEU A 53 -2.29 -3.21 7.13
C LEU A 53 -2.20 -3.57 5.63
N ALA A 54 -3.22 -4.23 5.09
CA ALA A 54 -3.30 -4.56 3.67
C ALA A 54 -3.19 -3.32 2.77
N TYR A 55 -2.43 -3.43 1.69
CA TYR A 55 -2.27 -2.40 0.66
C TYR A 55 -2.38 -3.00 -0.74
N LEU A 56 -2.65 -2.14 -1.72
CA LEU A 56 -2.76 -2.54 -3.11
C LEU A 56 -1.37 -2.56 -3.76
N THR A 57 -1.01 -3.67 -4.40
CA THR A 57 0.26 -3.75 -5.13
C THR A 57 0.20 -3.01 -6.47
N GLY A 58 1.37 -2.85 -7.11
CA GLY A 58 1.54 -2.28 -8.44
C GLY A 58 0.45 -2.68 -9.43
N TYR A 59 -0.19 -1.68 -10.06
CA TYR A 59 -1.19 -1.89 -11.11
C TYR A 59 -2.43 -2.72 -10.71
N GLY A 60 -2.72 -2.85 -9.41
CA GLY A 60 -3.86 -3.63 -8.92
C GLY A 60 -3.69 -5.14 -9.11
N ARG A 61 -2.44 -5.63 -9.08
CA ARG A 61 -2.07 -7.03 -9.30
C ARG A 61 -2.24 -7.93 -8.08
N GLY A 62 -2.62 -7.38 -6.95
CA GLY A 62 -2.86 -8.14 -5.72
C GLY A 62 -3.05 -7.24 -4.52
N ILE A 63 -3.36 -7.88 -3.40
CA ILE A 63 -3.46 -7.25 -2.08
C ILE A 63 -2.31 -7.83 -1.25
N ALA A 64 -1.49 -6.96 -0.69
CA ALA A 64 -0.29 -7.35 0.04
C ALA A 64 -0.26 -6.78 1.45
N TRP A 65 0.59 -7.35 2.27
CA TRP A 65 0.89 -6.96 3.64
C TRP A 65 2.40 -6.73 3.79
N PRO A 66 2.82 -6.06 4.87
CA PRO A 66 4.24 -5.97 5.21
C PRO A 66 4.92 -7.36 5.21
N GLY A 67 6.22 -7.40 4.96
CA GLY A 67 6.98 -8.66 4.95
C GLY A 67 6.72 -9.56 3.72
N ASN A 68 6.31 -8.97 2.59
CA ASN A 68 6.16 -9.65 1.31
C ASN A 68 5.15 -10.82 1.33
N LEU A 69 4.05 -10.63 2.06
CA LEU A 69 2.90 -11.53 2.05
C LEU A 69 1.84 -10.94 1.11
N ASP A 70 1.30 -11.74 0.19
CA ASP A 70 0.30 -11.25 -0.75
C ASP A 70 -0.71 -12.32 -1.18
N PHE A 71 -1.88 -11.82 -1.59
CA PHE A 71 -2.80 -12.55 -2.44
C PHE A 71 -2.76 -11.94 -3.84
N GLY A 72 -2.30 -12.73 -4.81
CA GLY A 72 -2.28 -12.34 -6.21
C GLY A 72 -3.69 -12.22 -6.81
N VAL A 73 -3.81 -11.38 -7.84
CA VAL A 73 -5.07 -11.06 -8.51
C VAL A 73 -5.87 -12.28 -8.97
N GLN A 74 -5.18 -13.33 -9.43
CA GLN A 74 -5.83 -14.55 -9.92
C GLN A 74 -6.60 -15.26 -8.81
N LEU A 75 -5.94 -15.52 -7.67
CA LEU A 75 -6.59 -16.15 -6.51
C LEU A 75 -7.79 -15.31 -6.05
N LEU A 76 -7.58 -14.01 -5.90
CA LEU A 76 -8.62 -13.09 -5.46
C LEU A 76 -9.81 -13.07 -6.42
N TYR A 77 -9.59 -13.12 -7.74
CA TYR A 77 -10.67 -13.09 -8.72
C TYR A 77 -11.44 -14.42 -8.79
N GLU A 78 -10.73 -15.55 -8.78
CA GLU A 78 -11.31 -16.88 -8.96
C GLU A 78 -12.00 -17.42 -7.70
N ALA A 79 -11.43 -17.17 -6.52
CA ALA A 79 -11.94 -17.72 -5.26
C ALA A 79 -12.94 -16.79 -4.55
N SER A 80 -13.12 -15.55 -5.03
CA SER A 80 -14.11 -14.63 -4.48
C SER A 80 -15.51 -14.90 -5.01
N VAL A 81 -16.51 -14.60 -4.19
CA VAL A 81 -17.92 -14.70 -4.55
C VAL A 81 -18.39 -13.34 -5.02
N THR A 82 -19.19 -13.29 -6.09
CA THR A 82 -19.77 -12.02 -6.56
C THR A 82 -20.66 -11.43 -5.48
N ASP A 83 -20.41 -10.18 -5.14
CA ASP A 83 -21.21 -9.39 -4.21
C ASP A 83 -22.07 -8.42 -5.02
N ASN A 84 -23.39 -8.55 -4.86
CA ASN A 84 -24.38 -7.72 -5.57
C ASN A 84 -24.86 -6.53 -4.71
N SER A 85 -24.21 -6.28 -3.58
CA SER A 85 -24.51 -5.14 -2.71
C SER A 85 -24.26 -3.81 -3.45
N GLU A 86 -25.22 -2.90 -3.34
CA GLU A 86 -25.07 -1.51 -3.79
C GLU A 86 -24.48 -0.59 -2.71
N ALA A 87 -24.12 -1.13 -1.54
CA ALA A 87 -23.50 -0.35 -0.47
C ALA A 87 -22.16 0.25 -0.96
N PRO A 88 -21.69 1.36 -0.38
CA PRO A 88 -20.31 1.81 -0.61
C PRO A 88 -19.31 0.70 -0.31
N LEU A 89 -18.16 0.72 -0.98
CA LEU A 89 -17.06 -0.19 -0.66
C LEU A 89 -16.73 -0.03 0.84
N PRO A 90 -16.59 -1.13 1.60
CA PRO A 90 -16.15 -1.04 2.97
C PRO A 90 -14.80 -0.31 3.06
N PRO A 91 -14.50 0.34 4.17
CA PRO A 91 -13.27 1.09 4.27
C PRO A 91 -12.06 0.16 4.45
N ARG A 92 -10.88 0.64 4.03
CA ARG A 92 -9.60 0.00 4.36
C ARG A 92 -9.33 0.03 5.87
N GLY A 93 -8.28 -0.66 6.31
CA GLY A 93 -7.79 -0.53 7.69
C GLY A 93 -7.49 0.93 8.09
N PRO A 94 -7.57 1.30 9.37
CA PRO A 94 -7.43 2.69 9.82
C PRO A 94 -6.14 3.38 9.35
N HIS A 95 -5.01 2.65 9.35
CA HIS A 95 -3.71 3.14 8.89
C HIS A 95 -3.54 3.08 7.37
N MET A 96 -4.54 2.59 6.62
CA MET A 96 -4.47 2.45 5.16
C MET A 96 -5.44 3.39 4.44
N ARG A 97 -6.10 4.29 5.17
CA ARG A 97 -6.98 5.33 4.62
C ARG A 97 -6.20 6.61 4.42
N TRP A 98 -6.18 7.12 3.19
CA TRP A 98 -5.57 8.41 2.90
C TRP A 98 -6.22 9.54 3.70
N SER A 99 -5.38 10.41 4.27
CA SER A 99 -5.79 11.68 4.86
C SER A 99 -5.04 12.81 4.18
N PRO A 100 -5.72 13.87 3.69
CA PRO A 100 -5.05 15.07 3.18
C PRO A 100 -4.12 15.77 4.18
N GLU A 101 -4.24 15.46 5.48
CA GLU A 101 -3.37 15.98 6.54
C GLU A 101 -2.09 15.14 6.74
N ALA A 102 -2.00 13.97 6.09
CA ALA A 102 -0.80 13.14 6.12
C ALA A 102 0.28 13.77 5.23
N LEU A 103 1.38 14.19 5.85
CA LEU A 103 2.50 14.86 5.18
C LEU A 103 3.73 13.98 5.20
N ILE A 104 4.50 14.04 4.12
CA ILE A 104 5.80 13.38 4.04
C ILE A 104 6.80 14.14 4.93
N VAL A 105 7.36 13.47 5.93
CA VAL A 105 8.30 14.07 6.89
C VAL A 105 9.74 13.87 6.43
N ARG A 106 10.06 12.65 6.00
CA ARG A 106 11.43 12.27 5.64
C ARG A 106 11.44 11.11 4.66
N LEU A 107 12.45 11.09 3.79
CA LEU A 107 12.78 9.97 2.92
C LEU A 107 14.07 9.30 3.39
N LYS A 108 14.10 7.97 3.29
CA LYS A 108 15.27 7.11 3.40
C LYS A 108 15.18 6.08 2.27
N PHE A 109 16.29 5.44 1.95
CA PHE A 109 16.36 4.41 0.92
C PHE A 109 16.86 3.12 1.55
N ALA A 110 16.11 2.04 1.35
CA ALA A 110 16.49 0.70 1.78
C ALA A 110 17.54 0.11 0.82
N GLU A 111 18.31 -0.86 1.29
CA GLU A 111 19.37 -1.51 0.50
C GLU A 111 18.80 -2.28 -0.71
N ASP A 112 17.54 -2.72 -0.63
CA ASP A 112 16.83 -3.44 -1.68
C ASP A 112 16.22 -2.50 -2.75
N GLY A 113 16.51 -1.21 -2.71
CA GLY A 113 16.04 -0.23 -3.70
C GLY A 113 14.64 0.30 -3.43
N LYS A 114 14.05 0.02 -2.26
CA LYS A 114 12.77 0.61 -1.86
C LYS A 114 12.94 1.93 -1.13
N ILE A 115 11.88 2.71 -1.11
CA ILE A 115 11.84 4.02 -0.47
C ILE A 115 11.12 3.87 0.87
N LEU A 116 11.79 4.26 1.94
CA LEU A 116 11.19 4.38 3.27
C LEU A 116 10.73 5.82 3.49
N VAL A 117 9.44 5.99 3.75
CA VAL A 117 8.79 7.28 3.92
C VAL A 117 8.30 7.38 5.37
N ASP A 118 8.84 8.34 6.11
CA ASP A 118 8.34 8.70 7.44
C ASP A 118 7.17 9.69 7.25
N TRP A 119 6.02 9.42 7.86
CA TRP A 119 4.79 10.22 7.74
C TRP A 119 4.45 11.00 9.01
N SER A 120 3.70 12.09 8.87
CA SER A 120 3.29 12.96 9.99
C SER A 120 2.37 12.27 11.01
N ASP A 121 1.69 11.20 10.61
CA ASP A 121 0.85 10.35 11.47
C ASP A 121 1.68 9.36 12.33
N GLY A 122 2.99 9.33 12.14
CA GLY A 122 3.92 8.45 12.84
C GLY A 122 4.18 7.13 12.13
N THR A 123 3.51 6.82 11.02
CA THR A 123 3.80 5.62 10.24
C THR A 123 5.12 5.74 9.48
N VAL A 124 5.85 4.63 9.39
CA VAL A 124 6.95 4.44 8.45
C VAL A 124 6.49 3.46 7.40
N ARG A 125 6.58 3.88 6.14
CA ARG A 125 6.07 3.10 5.01
C ARG A 125 7.16 2.75 4.03
N GLU A 126 7.13 1.54 3.54
CA GLU A 126 8.01 1.04 2.48
C GLU A 126 7.26 1.07 1.15
N PHE A 127 7.78 1.86 0.20
CA PHE A 127 7.25 2.04 -1.14
C PHE A 127 8.21 1.46 -2.18
N ASP A 128 7.68 0.64 -3.07
CA ASP A 128 8.41 0.08 -4.20
C ASP A 128 8.12 0.90 -5.46
N ALA A 129 9.01 1.86 -5.75
CA ALA A 129 8.85 2.71 -6.92
C ALA A 129 8.86 1.93 -8.24
N TRP A 130 9.61 0.83 -8.33
CA TRP A 130 9.69 0.00 -9.52
C TRP A 130 8.34 -0.65 -9.84
N ASN A 131 7.65 -1.18 -8.83
CA ASN A 131 6.33 -1.77 -8.99
C ASN A 131 5.23 -0.77 -9.39
N HIS A 132 5.48 0.54 -9.24
CA HIS A 132 4.52 1.59 -9.51
C HIS A 132 4.89 2.53 -10.66
N ALA A 133 6.12 2.44 -11.16
CA ALA A 133 6.62 3.22 -12.29
C ALA A 133 6.00 2.76 -13.61
N SER A 134 5.86 3.70 -14.55
CA SER A 134 5.49 3.42 -15.93
C SER A 134 6.50 2.46 -16.60
N ASP A 135 6.08 1.73 -17.64
CA ASP A 135 7.01 0.87 -18.41
C ASP A 135 8.19 1.66 -19.00
N ASP A 136 8.01 2.96 -19.28
CA ASP A 136 9.04 3.83 -19.85
C ASP A 136 10.08 4.28 -18.80
N ASP A 137 9.71 4.29 -17.52
CA ASP A 137 10.53 4.81 -16.41
C ASP A 137 11.04 3.72 -15.46
N ILE A 138 10.51 2.50 -15.56
CA ILE A 138 10.76 1.40 -14.62
C ILE A 138 12.25 1.04 -14.51
N GLU A 139 13.01 1.11 -15.61
CA GLU A 139 14.44 0.79 -15.62
C GLU A 139 15.27 1.78 -14.79
N LYS A 140 14.82 3.04 -14.68
CA LYS A 140 15.55 4.08 -13.93
C LYS A 140 15.58 3.77 -12.43
N PHE A 141 14.50 3.18 -11.91
CA PHE A 141 14.37 2.86 -10.49
C PHE A 141 15.23 1.69 -10.03
N VAL A 142 15.84 0.95 -10.96
CA VAL A 142 16.85 -0.07 -10.66
C VAL A 142 18.21 0.56 -10.31
N ASP A 143 18.48 1.80 -10.76
CA ASP A 143 19.71 2.53 -10.43
C ASP A 143 19.60 3.20 -9.05
N PRO A 144 20.39 2.78 -8.05
CA PRO A 144 20.38 3.40 -6.71
C PRO A 144 20.78 4.89 -6.75
N THR A 145 21.60 5.29 -7.72
CA THR A 145 22.04 6.68 -7.90
C THR A 145 20.90 7.55 -8.38
N TYR A 146 20.04 7.03 -9.26
CA TYR A 146 18.82 7.70 -9.67
C TYR A 146 17.83 7.75 -8.51
N LEU A 147 17.56 6.61 -7.87
CA LEU A 147 16.63 6.53 -6.74
C LEU A 147 16.97 7.54 -5.63
N ALA A 148 18.25 7.68 -5.27
CA ALA A 148 18.72 8.60 -4.23
C ALA A 148 18.53 10.10 -4.56
N GLN A 149 18.19 10.45 -5.79
CA GLN A 149 17.93 11.84 -6.19
C GLN A 149 16.53 12.34 -5.80
N ALA A 150 15.66 11.46 -5.33
CA ALA A 150 14.30 11.79 -4.94
C ALA A 150 14.26 12.92 -3.89
N ARG A 151 13.32 13.84 -4.05
CA ARG A 151 13.09 14.94 -3.11
C ARG A 151 11.62 15.06 -2.75
N VAL A 152 11.37 15.41 -1.49
CA VAL A 152 10.03 15.80 -1.05
C VAL A 152 9.71 17.19 -1.59
N THR A 153 8.51 17.38 -2.12
CA THR A 153 8.03 18.70 -2.56
C THR A 153 7.93 19.67 -1.37
N PRO A 154 8.02 21.01 -1.60
CA PRO A 154 7.80 22.00 -0.55
C PRO A 154 6.47 21.82 0.20
N GLU A 155 5.42 21.43 -0.52
CA GLU A 155 4.07 21.15 -0.02
C GLU A 155 4.00 19.83 0.77
N ARG A 156 5.04 18.99 0.70
CA ARG A 156 5.13 17.66 1.33
C ARG A 156 4.04 16.68 0.88
N ASP A 157 3.56 16.90 -0.33
CA ASP A 157 2.45 16.18 -0.96
C ASP A 157 2.91 15.21 -2.05
N ALA A 158 4.22 15.10 -2.30
CA ALA A 158 4.79 14.17 -3.26
C ALA A 158 6.30 13.99 -3.06
N ILE A 159 6.81 12.97 -3.76
CA ILE A 159 8.23 12.78 -4.03
C ILE A 159 8.46 13.01 -5.52
N VAL A 160 9.51 13.74 -5.87
CA VAL A 160 9.87 14.08 -7.26
C VAL A 160 11.35 13.80 -7.56
N TRP A 161 11.63 13.46 -8.81
CA TRP A 161 12.98 13.33 -9.37
C TRP A 161 13.33 14.52 -10.27
N PRO A 162 14.62 14.75 -10.56
CA PRO A 162 15.07 15.92 -11.34
C PRO A 162 14.52 16.00 -12.77
N ASP A 163 14.16 14.87 -13.36
CA ASP A 163 13.61 14.78 -14.72
C ASP A 163 12.08 14.93 -14.77
N GLY A 164 11.43 15.08 -13.61
CA GLY A 164 10.00 15.34 -13.49
C GLY A 164 9.16 14.14 -13.06
N GLU A 165 9.76 12.95 -12.93
CA GLU A 165 9.06 11.77 -12.40
C GLU A 165 8.55 12.04 -10.99
N ARG A 166 7.31 11.64 -10.70
CA ARG A 166 6.57 12.08 -9.51
C ARG A 166 5.64 11.00 -8.97
N PHE A 167 5.68 10.79 -7.66
CA PHE A 167 4.66 10.05 -6.93
C PHE A 167 3.94 10.95 -5.93
N ASP A 168 2.63 11.09 -6.08
CA ASP A 168 1.79 11.84 -5.15
C ASP A 168 1.64 11.12 -3.80
N ALA A 169 1.49 11.89 -2.73
CA ALA A 169 1.39 11.40 -1.37
C ALA A 169 0.27 10.37 -1.20
N LYS A 170 -0.89 10.55 -1.84
CA LYS A 170 -1.96 9.56 -1.79
C LYS A 170 -1.50 8.19 -2.30
N THR A 171 -0.82 8.14 -3.44
CA THR A 171 -0.27 6.90 -4.02
C THR A 171 0.77 6.31 -3.07
N LEU A 172 1.70 7.12 -2.58
CA LEU A 172 2.73 6.68 -1.62
C LEU A 172 2.12 6.17 -0.30
N TYR A 173 0.97 6.69 0.12
CA TYR A 173 0.35 6.30 1.38
C TYR A 173 -0.44 5.00 1.24
N GLU A 174 -1.29 4.91 0.21
CA GLU A 174 -2.24 3.80 0.01
C GLU A 174 -1.60 2.56 -0.63
N ARG A 175 -0.43 2.70 -1.26
CA ARG A 175 0.27 1.61 -1.98
C ARG A 175 1.62 1.24 -1.36
N SER A 176 1.80 1.53 -0.07
CA SER A 176 3.02 1.19 0.65
C SER A 176 2.72 0.32 1.85
N ALA A 177 3.64 -0.58 2.16
CA ALA A 177 3.59 -1.37 3.37
C ALA A 177 3.87 -0.50 4.60
N VAL A 178 3.04 -0.57 5.64
CA VAL A 178 3.37 0.01 6.95
C VAL A 178 4.37 -0.91 7.65
N VAL A 179 5.64 -0.51 7.70
CA VAL A 179 6.74 -1.32 8.23
C VAL A 179 7.18 -0.90 9.64
N GLY A 180 6.65 0.20 10.14
CA GLY A 180 6.92 0.66 11.50
C GLY A 180 6.07 1.85 11.92
N PHE A 181 6.22 2.19 13.20
CA PHE A 181 5.67 3.39 13.79
C PHE A 181 6.80 4.12 14.51
N GLU A 182 7.16 5.30 14.01
CA GLU A 182 8.06 6.19 14.72
C GLU A 182 7.28 6.93 15.80
N PRO A 183 7.85 7.18 16.99
CA PRO A 183 7.24 8.07 17.96
C PRO A 183 7.05 9.43 17.29
N SER A 184 5.80 9.82 17.02
CA SER A 184 5.52 11.07 16.31
C SER A 184 6.34 12.22 16.91
N ALA A 185 6.81 13.16 16.08
CA ALA A 185 7.53 14.34 16.56
C ALA A 185 6.75 15.15 17.62
N LYS A 186 5.44 14.91 17.80
CA LYS A 186 4.65 15.43 18.94
C LYS A 186 5.14 14.93 20.30
N HIS A 187 5.78 13.76 20.38
CA HIS A 187 6.38 13.26 21.63
C HIS A 187 7.76 13.87 21.92
N LEU A 188 8.54 14.24 20.91
CA LEU A 188 9.85 14.87 21.10
C LEU A 188 9.74 16.29 21.68
N ALA A 189 8.64 17.01 21.41
CA ALA A 189 8.40 18.34 21.97
C ALA A 189 8.02 18.35 23.47
N ARG A 190 7.59 17.21 24.05
CA ARG A 190 7.25 17.11 25.48
C ARG A 190 8.41 16.66 26.38
N GLY A 191 9.52 16.18 25.80
CA GLY A 191 10.69 15.72 26.54
C GLY A 191 11.76 16.79 26.80
N ALA A 192 11.70 17.94 26.13
CA ALA A 192 12.72 19.01 26.21
C ALA A 192 12.40 20.13 27.21
N LEU A 193 11.36 19.94 28.04
CA LEU A 193 11.00 20.84 29.15
C LEU A 193 10.94 20.04 30.45
N ARG A 194 12.08 19.50 30.89
CA ARG A 194 12.35 19.14 32.28
C ARG A 194 13.80 19.42 32.61
#